data_AF-A0A285V046-F1
#
_entry.id   AF-A0A285V046-F1
#
_cell.length_a   1.000
_cell.length_b   1.000
_cell.length_c   1.000
_cell.angle_alpha   90.00
_cell.angle_beta   90.00
_cell.angle_gamma   90.00
#
_symmetry.space_group_name_H-M   'P 1'
#
loop_
_entity.id
_entity.type
_entity.pdbx_description
1 polymer ?
#
loop_
_entity_poly.entity_id
_entity_poly.type
_entity_poly.pdbx_seq_one_letter_code
_entity_poly.pdbx_strand_id
1 'polypeptide(L)' 'MLIGYMRVSSSDERQSVALQRDALLAAGVDERHLHQDRASGARDDRPGLKACLGELREGDVLVV' A
#
# COMPACT_ATOMS: atom_id res chain seq x y z
N MET A 1 10.70 -9.40 6.64
CA MET A 1 9.79 -9.53 5.47
C MET A 1 9.52 -8.14 4.89
N LEU A 2 9.16 -8.03 3.60
CA LEU A 2 8.72 -6.75 3.02
C LEU A 2 7.20 -6.78 2.86
N ILE A 3 6.53 -5.74 3.38
CA ILE A 3 5.08 -5.52 3.24
C ILE A 3 4.90 -4.22 2.47
N GLY A 4 4.04 -4.22 1.44
CA GLY A 4 3.82 -3.06 0.60
C GLY A 4 2.47 -2.43 0.84
N TYR A 5 2.42 -1.11 0.88
CA TYR A 5 1.18 -0.35 0.99
C TYR A 5 1.12 0.71 -0.10
N MET A 6 0.00 0.76 -0.83
CA MET A 6 -0.25 1.78 -1.85
C MET A 6 -1.58 2.50 -1.59
N ARG A 7 -1.65 3.79 -1.92
CA ARG A 7 -2.90 4.56 -1.78
C ARG A 7 -3.08 5.49 -2.96
N VAL A 8 -4.31 5.51 -3.49
CA VAL A 8 -4.70 6.47 -4.52
C VAL A 8 -5.97 7.23 -4.14
N SER A 9 -6.06 8.47 -4.63
CA SER A 9 -7.30 9.22 -4.51
C SER A 9 -8.34 8.70 -5.49
N SER A 10 -9.59 8.49 -5.05
CA SER A 10 -10.66 8.11 -5.99
C SER A 10 -11.07 9.25 -6.93
N SER A 11 -10.61 10.48 -6.67
CA SER A 11 -10.91 11.68 -7.45
C SER A 11 -9.89 11.99 -8.55
N ASP A 12 -8.69 11.39 -8.50
CA ASP A 12 -7.61 11.70 -9.45
C ASP A 12 -7.18 10.43 -10.18
N GLU A 13 -7.75 10.22 -11.38
CA GLU A 13 -7.42 9.08 -12.25
C GLU A 13 -5.98 9.11 -12.77
N ARG A 14 -5.23 10.21 -12.56
CA ARG A 14 -3.80 10.28 -12.88
C ARG A 14 -2.94 9.55 -11.84
N GLN A 15 -3.50 9.22 -10.68
CA GLN A 15 -2.85 8.39 -9.67
C GLN A 15 -2.95 6.91 -10.11
N SER A 16 -1.92 6.42 -10.80
CA SER A 16 -1.90 5.03 -11.25
C SER A 16 -1.48 4.09 -10.12
N VAL A 17 -2.45 3.32 -9.61
CA VAL A 17 -2.21 2.18 -8.70
C VAL A 17 -1.19 1.21 -9.33
N ALA A 18 -1.21 1.05 -10.65
CA ALA A 18 -0.31 0.13 -11.34
C ALA A 18 1.17 0.55 -11.19
N LEU A 19 1.48 1.86 -11.29
CA LEU A 19 2.86 2.33 -11.12
C LEU A 19 3.36 2.15 -9.69
N GLN A 20 2.51 2.40 -8.68
CA GLN A 20 2.86 2.15 -7.28
C GLN A 20 3.07 0.66 -7.03
N ARG A 21 2.17 -0.19 -7.54
CA ARG A 21 2.28 -1.64 -7.43
C ARG A 21 3.57 -2.16 -8.06
N ASP A 22 3.89 -1.74 -9.28
CA ASP A 22 5.08 -2.20 -9.99
C ASP A 22 6.36 -1.74 -9.27
N ALA A 23 6.37 -0.55 -8.67
CA ALA A 23 7.48 -0.09 -7.83
C ALA A 23 7.66 -0.94 -6.55
N LEU A 24 6.57 -1.33 -5.89
CA LEU A 24 6.61 -2.20 -4.71
C LEU A 24 7.12 -3.61 -5.07
N LEU A 25 6.66 -4.16 -6.19
CA LEU A 25 7.15 -5.45 -6.71
C LEU A 25 8.66 -5.35 -7.04
N ALA A 26 9.09 -4.27 -7.68
CA ALA A 26 10.51 -4.03 -7.99
C ALA A 26 11.38 -3.86 -6.74
N ALA A 27 10.81 -3.35 -5.64
CA ALA A 27 11.46 -3.29 -4.33
C ALA A 27 11.56 -4.65 -3.63
N GLY A 28 10.96 -5.71 -4.20
CA GLY A 28 11.00 -7.08 -3.67
C GLY A 28 9.85 -7.43 -2.74
N VAL A 29 8.79 -6.62 -2.68
CA VAL A 29 7.57 -6.99 -1.97
C VAL A 29 6.88 -8.13 -2.70
N ASP A 30 6.54 -9.20 -1.98
CA ASP A 30 5.74 -10.30 -2.54
C ASP A 30 4.29 -9.83 -2.75
N GLU A 31 3.67 -10.24 -3.86
CA GLU A 31 2.30 -9.84 -4.21
C GLU A 31 1.28 -10.16 -3.11
N ARG A 32 1.51 -11.20 -2.30
CA ARG A 32 0.65 -11.60 -1.19
C ARG A 32 0.65 -10.61 -0.02
N HIS A 33 1.68 -9.75 0.06
CA HIS A 33 1.86 -8.75 1.11
C HIS A 33 1.63 -7.33 0.60
N LEU A 34 0.95 -7.18 -0.55
CA LEU A 34 0.53 -5.89 -1.08
C LEU A 34 -0.87 -5.53 -0.57
N HIS A 35 -0.97 -4.35 0.04
CA HIS A 35 -2.21 -3.78 0.54
C HIS A 35 -2.48 -2.45 -0.15
N GLN A 36 -3.76 -2.11 -0.33
CA GLN A 36 -4.14 -0.85 -0.98
C GLN A 36 -5.32 -0.16 -0.32
N ASP A 37 -5.33 1.17 -0.39
CA ASP A 37 -6.51 1.98 -0.09
C ASP A 37 -6.89 2.88 -1.26
N ARG A 38 -8.20 3.07 -1.45
CA ARG A 38 -8.75 4.02 -2.42
C ARG A 38 -9.76 4.94 -1.73
N ALA A 39 -9.46 6.24 -1.66
CA ALA A 39 -10.34 7.20 -0.99
C ALA A 39 -10.22 8.62 -1.58
N SER A 40 -11.34 9.30 -1.82
CA SER A 40 -11.34 10.73 -2.15
C SER A 40 -11.24 11.61 -0.90
N GLY A 41 -10.49 12.71 -1.02
CA GLY A 41 -10.33 13.72 0.02
C GLY A 41 -9.50 13.26 1.23
N ALA A 42 -9.52 14.07 2.30
CA ALA A 42 -8.83 13.81 3.56
C ALA A 42 -9.54 12.74 4.42
N ARG A 43 -10.05 11.66 3.81
CA ARG A 43 -10.60 10.54 4.57
C ARG A 43 -9.47 9.81 5.29
N ASP A 44 -9.62 9.68 6.59
CA ASP A 44 -8.65 9.04 7.48
C ASP A 44 -8.84 7.54 7.63
N ASP A 45 -9.95 6.99 7.14
CA ASP A 45 -10.12 5.55 7.10
C ASP A 45 -9.15 4.93 6.07
N ARG A 46 -8.20 4.15 6.59
CA ARG A 46 -7.14 3.44 5.86
C ARG A 46 -7.13 1.97 6.29
N PRO A 47 -8.15 1.19 5.94
CA PRO A 47 -8.23 -0.21 6.34
C PRO A 47 -7.04 -1.02 5.81
N GLY A 48 -6.56 -0.72 4.59
CA GLY A 48 -5.35 -1.34 4.03
C GLY A 48 -4.11 -1.06 4.87
N LEU A 49 -3.90 0.20 5.27
CA LEU A 49 -2.76 0.53 6.14
C LEU A 49 -2.84 -0.16 7.50
N LYS A 50 -4.04 -0.21 8.09
CA LYS A 50 -4.27 -0.92 9.36
C LYS A 50 -3.94 -2.41 9.25
N ALA A 51 -4.27 -3.04 8.12
CA ALA A 51 -3.92 -4.43 7.86
C ALA A 51 -2.38 -4.62 7.80
N CYS A 52 -1.65 -3.75 7.07
CA CYS A 52 -0.19 -3.79 7.05
C CYS A 52 0.41 -3.72 8.46
N LEU A 53 -0.07 -2.77 9.26
CA LEU A 53 0.42 -2.55 10.61
C LEU A 53 0.13 -3.73 11.55
N GLY A 54 -0.99 -4.44 11.35
CA GLY A 54 -1.32 -5.66 12.09
C GLY A 54 -0.51 -6.89 11.65
N GLU A 55 -0.04 -6.90 10.41
CA GLU A 55 0.78 -7.98 9.85
C GLU A 55 2.26 -7.84 10.23
N LEU A 56 2.78 -6.62 10.34
CA LEU A 56 4.17 -6.36 10.70
C LEU A 56 4.60 -7.09 11.98
N ARG A 57 5.81 -7.64 11.94
CA ARG A 57 6.53 -8.18 13.08
C ARG A 57 7.89 -7.47 13.22
N GLU A 58 8.56 -7.70 14.33
CA GLU A 58 9.92 -7.20 14.52
C GLU A 58 10.84 -7.71 13.41
N GLY A 59 11.60 -6.79 12.79
CA GLY A 59 12.47 -7.09 11.66
C GLY A 59 11.78 -7.03 10.28
N ASP A 60 10.47 -6.77 10.22
CA ASP A 60 9.77 -6.48 8.97
C ASP A 60 9.90 -5.02 8.55
N VAL A 61 9.76 -4.77 7.25
CA VAL A 61 9.83 -3.43 6.66
C VAL A 61 8.55 -3.16 5.88
N LEU A 62 7.90 -2.05 6.21
CA LEU A 62 6.81 -1.50 5.42
C LEU A 62 7.39 -0.60 4.31
N VAL A 63 7.03 -0.89 3.07
CA VAL A 63 7.40 -0.12 1.87
C VAL A 63 6.15 0.58 1.33
N VAL A 64 6.28 1.86 0.97
CA VAL A 64 5.17 2.75 0.56
C VAL A 64 5.46 3.49 -0.73
#